data_AF-A0A7S0QIK2-F1
#
_entry.id   AF-A0A7S0QIK2-F1
#
_cell.length_a   1.000
_cell.length_b   1.000
_cell.length_c   1.000
_cell.angle_alpha   90.00
_cell.angle_beta   90.00
_cell.angle_gamma   90.00
#
_symmetry.space_group_name_H-M   'P 1'
#
loop_
_entity.id
_entity.type
_entity.pdbx_description
1 polymer ?
#
loop_
_entity_poly.entity_id
_entity_poly.type
_entity_poly.pdbx_seq_one_letter_code
_entity_poly.pdbx_strand_id
1 'polypeptide(L)'
;MFAIPSQPMDALLSKRFPNSDMTAGHKQELQRVVSKQFVSRLRGTMSISTDMIANIRAQCRRCGWEYLGAPDQQQDACEFFSFFFLALGGQPLRLTRRTFTGALPDASDRGQEENLAILPVPLWDSRAEGGQPSNGLSLEGMLDTWFYENVATGLRRKVTGFEQEVHALNTYSVENVPSIVAVALKRFDESLNKIETEVTFPPEIYLHKYSSRAEWRSSPLMTTVPWTLRAIVCHRGRSTESGHYYAYSRYSRRASPAAVWLRFDDAGSPCITQANIWGDPYVRAEAVLLLYELDSDAHTAALMNLHDEEDPGQLDAYGGWAAFANPLRSAGPIYPAAPGP
;
A
#
# COMPACT_ATOMS: atom_id res chain seq x y z
N MET A 1 -11.50 -25.52 2.44
CA MET A 1 -11.45 -24.26 1.66
C MET A 1 -9.99 -23.85 1.55
N PHE A 2 -9.43 -23.67 0.34
CA PHE A 2 -8.00 -23.32 0.18
C PHE A 2 -7.71 -21.82 0.20
N ALA A 3 -8.73 -20.97 0.28
CA ALA A 3 -8.55 -19.52 0.39
C ALA A 3 -9.66 -18.93 1.27
N ILE A 4 -9.28 -18.24 2.34
CA ILE A 4 -10.26 -17.49 3.14
C ILE A 4 -10.86 -16.37 2.29
N PRO A 5 -12.16 -16.06 2.43
CA PRO A 5 -12.77 -14.88 1.81
C PRO A 5 -11.98 -13.59 2.11
N SER A 6 -11.94 -12.69 1.16
CA SER A 6 -11.33 -11.37 1.33
C SER A 6 -12.38 -10.38 0.90
N GLN A 7 -12.85 -9.56 1.84
CA GLN A 7 -13.85 -8.54 1.54
C GLN A 7 -13.36 -7.56 0.47
N PRO A 8 -12.10 -7.07 0.49
CA PRO A 8 -11.56 -6.27 -0.60
C PRO A 8 -11.60 -7.00 -1.96
N MET A 9 -11.17 -8.26 -2.02
CA MET A 9 -11.19 -9.04 -3.26
C MET A 9 -12.61 -9.31 -3.76
N ASP A 10 -13.54 -9.65 -2.87
CA ASP A 10 -14.94 -9.90 -3.21
C ASP A 10 -15.64 -8.61 -3.70
N ALA A 11 -15.25 -7.45 -3.15
CA ALA A 11 -15.68 -6.14 -3.65
C ALA A 11 -15.14 -5.84 -5.05
N LEU A 12 -13.88 -6.19 -5.37
CA LEU A 12 -13.32 -6.05 -6.73
C LEU A 12 -14.07 -6.90 -7.74
N LEU A 13 -14.40 -8.14 -7.40
CA LEU A 13 -15.07 -9.08 -8.30
C LEU A 13 -16.56 -8.77 -8.53
N SER A 14 -17.12 -7.85 -7.73
CA SER A 14 -18.52 -7.42 -7.81
C SER A 14 -18.65 -5.94 -8.20
N LYS A 15 -17.53 -5.27 -8.47
CA LYS A 15 -17.47 -3.82 -8.74
C LYS A 15 -18.22 -3.49 -10.02
N ARG A 16 -19.14 -2.52 -9.93
CA ARG A 16 -19.82 -1.95 -11.09
C ARG A 16 -18.97 -0.87 -11.74
N PHE A 17 -18.93 -0.88 -13.07
CA PHE A 17 -18.26 0.13 -13.87
C PHE A 17 -19.26 1.17 -14.36
N PRO A 18 -18.84 2.45 -14.51
CA PRO A 18 -19.71 3.50 -15.04
C PRO A 18 -20.07 3.23 -16.51
N ASN A 19 -21.25 3.70 -16.93
CA ASN A 19 -21.73 3.52 -18.32
C ASN A 19 -20.84 4.24 -19.36
N SER A 20 -20.02 5.21 -18.94
CA SER A 20 -19.06 5.91 -19.80
C SER A 20 -17.81 5.08 -20.12
N ASP A 21 -17.54 4.01 -19.38
CA ASP A 21 -16.40 3.13 -19.65
C ASP A 21 -16.74 2.18 -20.81
N MET A 22 -16.19 2.48 -22.00
CA MET A 22 -16.39 1.68 -23.21
C MET A 22 -15.91 0.23 -23.06
N THR A 23 -15.05 -0.06 -22.09
CA THR A 23 -14.53 -1.41 -21.79
C THR A 23 -15.29 -2.12 -20.67
N ALA A 24 -16.32 -1.49 -20.09
CA ALA A 24 -17.07 -2.02 -18.94
C ALA A 24 -17.59 -3.45 -19.18
N GLY A 25 -18.11 -3.75 -20.38
CA GLY A 25 -18.60 -5.09 -20.72
C GLY A 25 -17.50 -6.17 -20.64
N HIS A 26 -16.30 -5.87 -21.13
CA HIS A 26 -15.16 -6.79 -21.04
C HIS A 26 -14.69 -6.97 -19.60
N LYS A 27 -14.65 -5.88 -18.81
CA LYS A 27 -14.24 -5.93 -17.40
C LYS A 27 -15.23 -6.75 -16.54
N GLN A 28 -16.54 -6.59 -16.77
CA GLN A 28 -17.58 -7.39 -16.12
C GLN A 28 -17.47 -8.88 -16.47
N GLU A 29 -17.16 -9.18 -17.74
CA GLU A 29 -16.94 -10.56 -18.16
C GLU A 29 -15.68 -11.16 -17.52
N LEU A 30 -14.59 -10.38 -17.42
CA LEU A 30 -13.38 -10.77 -16.69
C LEU A 30 -13.69 -11.09 -15.22
N GLN A 31 -14.40 -10.20 -14.51
CA GLN A 31 -14.85 -10.43 -13.13
C GLN A 31 -15.63 -11.74 -12.99
N ARG A 32 -16.60 -11.98 -13.89
CA ARG A 32 -17.44 -13.18 -13.89
C ARG A 32 -16.62 -14.45 -14.09
N VAL A 33 -15.71 -14.44 -15.07
CA VAL A 33 -14.87 -15.58 -15.41
C VAL A 33 -13.89 -15.90 -14.29
N VAL A 34 -13.19 -14.89 -13.73
CA VAL A 34 -12.28 -15.06 -12.59
C VAL A 34 -13.02 -15.61 -11.38
N SER A 35 -14.19 -15.05 -11.06
CA SER A 35 -15.01 -15.50 -9.93
C SER A 35 -15.41 -16.97 -10.06
N LYS A 36 -15.87 -17.37 -11.25
CA LYS A 36 -16.39 -18.74 -11.49
C LYS A 36 -15.30 -19.78 -11.69
N GLN A 37 -14.27 -19.45 -12.48
CA GLN A 37 -13.26 -20.42 -12.93
C GLN A 37 -12.02 -20.46 -12.02
N PHE A 38 -11.78 -19.43 -11.21
CA PHE A 38 -10.63 -19.39 -10.29
C PHE A 38 -11.08 -19.35 -8.83
N VAL A 39 -11.74 -18.26 -8.39
CA VAL A 39 -11.98 -18.00 -6.96
C VAL A 39 -12.94 -19.02 -6.33
N SER A 40 -14.08 -19.27 -6.97
CA SER A 40 -15.06 -20.25 -6.49
C SER A 40 -14.50 -21.66 -6.45
N ARG A 41 -13.70 -22.04 -7.47
CA ARG A 41 -13.00 -23.34 -7.53
C ARG A 41 -12.01 -23.48 -6.38
N LEU A 42 -11.17 -22.48 -6.17
CA LEU A 42 -10.16 -22.51 -5.11
C LEU A 42 -10.79 -22.58 -3.71
N ARG A 43 -11.85 -21.79 -3.48
CA ARG A 43 -12.62 -21.83 -2.23
C ARG A 43 -13.33 -23.18 -2.05
N GLY A 44 -13.87 -23.74 -3.13
CA GLY A 44 -14.52 -25.05 -3.19
C GLY A 44 -13.58 -26.25 -3.26
N THR A 45 -12.26 -26.06 -3.13
CA THR A 45 -11.25 -27.13 -3.19
C THR A 45 -11.28 -27.95 -4.48
N MET A 46 -11.65 -27.30 -5.60
CA MET A 46 -11.71 -27.90 -6.93
C MET A 46 -10.46 -27.58 -7.74
N SER A 47 -10.10 -28.45 -8.69
CA SER A 47 -9.03 -28.18 -9.63
C SER A 47 -9.36 -27.03 -10.59
N ILE A 48 -8.33 -26.30 -10.97
CA ILE A 48 -8.35 -25.25 -11.99
C ILE A 48 -7.58 -25.82 -13.18
N SER A 49 -8.25 -26.02 -14.31
CA SER A 49 -7.62 -26.62 -15.49
C SER A 49 -6.88 -25.58 -16.33
N THR A 50 -5.97 -26.05 -17.19
CA THR A 50 -5.27 -25.22 -18.17
C THR A 50 -6.24 -24.46 -19.08
N ASP A 51 -7.35 -25.07 -19.51
CA ASP A 51 -8.38 -24.41 -20.33
C ASP A 51 -9.03 -23.21 -19.62
N MET A 52 -9.19 -23.29 -18.29
CA MET A 52 -9.75 -22.20 -17.50
C MET A 52 -8.78 -21.04 -17.38
N ILE A 53 -7.50 -21.35 -17.16
CA ILE A 53 -6.44 -20.33 -17.17
C ILE A 53 -6.34 -19.68 -18.56
N ALA A 54 -6.43 -20.47 -19.64
CA ALA A 54 -6.41 -19.96 -21.01
C ALA A 54 -7.61 -19.02 -21.28
N ASN A 55 -8.81 -19.36 -20.79
CA ASN A 55 -9.98 -18.49 -20.91
C ASN A 55 -9.85 -17.21 -20.08
N ILE A 56 -9.32 -17.28 -18.84
CA ILE A 56 -9.01 -16.09 -18.04
C ILE A 56 -8.04 -15.18 -18.79
N ARG A 57 -6.95 -15.74 -19.35
CA ARG A 57 -5.97 -15.00 -20.15
C ARG A 57 -6.61 -14.32 -21.37
N ALA A 58 -7.51 -15.01 -22.07
CA ALA A 58 -8.25 -14.44 -23.19
C ALA A 58 -9.13 -13.25 -22.77
N GLN A 59 -9.77 -13.30 -21.59
CA GLN A 59 -10.52 -12.16 -21.07
C GLN A 59 -9.61 -11.00 -20.65
N CYS A 60 -8.43 -11.28 -20.07
CA CYS A 60 -7.43 -10.25 -19.78
C CYS A 60 -7.01 -9.52 -21.06
N ARG A 61 -6.74 -10.26 -22.16
CA ARG A 61 -6.40 -9.66 -23.47
C ARG A 61 -7.49 -8.75 -24.02
N ARG A 62 -8.76 -9.12 -23.84
CA ARG A 62 -9.91 -8.26 -24.20
C ARG A 62 -10.02 -6.99 -23.35
N CYS A 63 -9.46 -7.02 -22.15
CA CYS A 63 -9.36 -5.86 -21.27
C CYS A 63 -8.09 -5.04 -21.47
N GLY A 64 -7.24 -5.40 -22.44
CA GLY A 64 -6.02 -4.65 -22.80
C GLY A 64 -4.71 -5.22 -22.25
N TRP A 65 -4.71 -6.42 -21.68
CA TRP A 65 -3.46 -7.11 -21.32
C TRP A 65 -2.84 -7.78 -22.54
N GLU A 66 -1.69 -7.30 -23.01
CA GLU A 66 -1.08 -7.75 -24.26
C GLU A 66 -2.00 -7.56 -25.49
N TYR A 67 -1.48 -7.92 -26.67
CA TYR A 67 -2.26 -8.02 -27.89
C TYR A 67 -2.92 -9.40 -28.03
N LEU A 68 -4.01 -9.47 -28.80
CA LEU A 68 -4.69 -10.74 -29.10
C LEU A 68 -3.76 -11.68 -29.88
N GLY A 69 -3.52 -12.87 -29.33
CA GLY A 69 -2.64 -13.88 -29.94
C GLY A 69 -1.16 -13.73 -29.59
N ALA A 70 -0.82 -12.91 -28.59
CA ALA A 70 0.53 -12.89 -28.02
C ALA A 70 0.97 -14.30 -27.59
N PRO A 71 2.25 -14.67 -27.83
CA PRO A 71 2.78 -15.94 -27.39
C PRO A 71 2.72 -16.02 -25.86
N ASP A 72 2.43 -17.20 -25.31
CA ASP A 72 2.44 -17.39 -23.87
C ASP A 72 3.90 -17.45 -23.39
N GLN A 73 4.42 -16.29 -22.97
CA GLN A 73 5.75 -16.10 -22.42
C GLN A 73 5.69 -15.76 -20.93
N GLN A 74 6.83 -15.84 -20.25
CA GLN A 74 6.93 -15.36 -18.88
C GLN A 74 6.66 -13.85 -18.84
N GLN A 75 5.89 -13.41 -17.85
CA GLN A 75 5.46 -12.03 -17.67
C GLN A 75 5.87 -11.53 -16.28
N ASP A 76 5.98 -10.21 -16.12
CA ASP A 76 6.22 -9.59 -14.83
C ASP A 76 4.94 -9.63 -13.97
N ALA A 77 5.04 -10.26 -12.79
CA ALA A 77 3.91 -10.41 -11.88
C ALA A 77 3.39 -9.08 -11.30
N CYS A 78 4.27 -8.08 -11.12
CA CYS A 78 3.90 -6.74 -10.65
C CYS A 78 3.18 -5.95 -11.74
N GLU A 79 3.63 -6.06 -13.00
CA GLU A 79 2.95 -5.46 -14.14
C GLU A 79 1.56 -6.08 -14.34
N PHE A 80 1.49 -7.42 -14.32
CA PHE A 80 0.20 -8.13 -14.42
C PHE A 80 -0.73 -7.76 -13.27
N PHE A 81 -0.24 -7.69 -12.03
CA PHE A 81 -1.04 -7.23 -10.90
C PHE A 81 -1.59 -5.82 -11.13
N SER A 82 -0.74 -4.89 -11.57
CA SER A 82 -1.14 -3.48 -11.78
C SER A 82 -2.25 -3.38 -12.82
N PHE A 83 -2.09 -4.07 -13.96
CA PHE A 83 -3.15 -4.19 -14.96
C PHE A 83 -4.41 -4.81 -14.37
N PHE A 84 -4.29 -5.99 -13.75
CA PHE A 84 -5.42 -6.80 -13.35
C PHE A 84 -6.24 -6.11 -12.25
N PHE A 85 -5.56 -5.53 -11.27
CA PHE A 85 -6.18 -4.76 -10.19
C PHE A 85 -6.99 -3.58 -10.75
N LEU A 86 -6.43 -2.81 -11.68
CA LEU A 86 -7.13 -1.68 -12.31
C LEU A 86 -8.27 -2.15 -13.22
N ALA A 87 -8.08 -3.25 -13.97
CA ALA A 87 -9.11 -3.83 -14.83
C ALA A 87 -10.34 -4.29 -14.04
N LEU A 88 -10.15 -4.77 -12.79
CA LEU A 88 -11.23 -5.11 -11.87
C LEU A 88 -11.82 -3.90 -11.13
N GLY A 89 -11.36 -2.67 -11.42
CA GLY A 89 -11.86 -1.45 -10.78
C GLY A 89 -11.28 -1.20 -9.39
N GLY A 90 -10.07 -1.70 -9.14
CA GLY A 90 -9.30 -1.44 -7.95
C GLY A 90 -8.99 0.04 -7.76
N GLN A 91 -9.01 0.48 -6.50
CA GLN A 91 -8.68 1.85 -6.14
C GLN A 91 -7.17 1.98 -5.99
N PRO A 92 -6.48 2.75 -6.85
CA PRO A 92 -5.05 3.00 -6.69
C PRO A 92 -4.78 3.85 -5.44
N LEU A 93 -3.55 3.80 -4.95
CA LEU A 93 -3.04 4.78 -4.00
C LEU A 93 -2.96 6.12 -4.69
N ARG A 94 -3.56 7.14 -4.08
CA ARG A 94 -3.48 8.52 -4.53
C ARG A 94 -2.45 9.24 -3.70
N LEU A 95 -1.47 9.81 -4.36
CA LEU A 95 -0.31 10.41 -3.72
C LEU A 95 -0.15 11.85 -4.17
N THR A 96 0.28 12.72 -3.27
CA THR A 96 0.79 14.04 -3.64
C THR A 96 2.25 14.19 -3.22
N ARG A 97 3.05 14.79 -4.11
CA ARG A 97 4.44 15.12 -3.82
C ARG A 97 4.52 16.52 -3.22
N ARG A 98 5.36 16.69 -2.21
CA ARG A 98 5.87 18.00 -1.76
C ARG A 98 7.38 18.04 -1.87
N THR A 99 7.88 19.15 -2.39
CA THR A 99 9.29 19.40 -2.66
C THR A 99 9.79 20.44 -1.66
N PHE A 100 10.81 20.12 -0.89
CA PHE A 100 11.45 21.03 0.04
C PHE A 100 12.82 21.43 -0.50
N THR A 101 13.11 22.72 -0.54
CA THR A 101 14.40 23.24 -0.99
C THR A 101 14.83 24.39 -0.10
N GLY A 102 16.11 24.77 -0.16
CA GLY A 102 16.61 26.01 0.46
C GLY A 102 16.29 27.28 -0.33
N ALA A 103 15.61 27.17 -1.49
CA ALA A 103 15.25 28.31 -2.32
C ALA A 103 13.92 28.96 -1.86
N LEU A 104 13.53 30.05 -2.52
CA LEU A 104 12.22 30.65 -2.31
C LEU A 104 11.10 29.68 -2.73
N PRO A 105 9.94 29.72 -2.06
CA PRO A 105 8.80 28.88 -2.41
C PRO A 105 8.36 29.07 -3.87
N ASP A 106 8.10 27.96 -4.55
CA ASP A 106 7.66 27.92 -5.94
C ASP A 106 6.35 27.12 -6.07
N ALA A 107 5.51 27.48 -7.04
CA ALA A 107 4.24 26.77 -7.27
C ALA A 107 4.45 25.28 -7.62
N SER A 108 5.59 24.95 -8.25
CA SER A 108 5.97 23.57 -8.58
C SER A 108 6.46 22.74 -7.39
N ASP A 109 6.63 23.35 -6.21
CA ASP A 109 6.98 22.60 -5.00
C ASP A 109 5.84 21.66 -4.57
N ARG A 110 4.60 21.94 -4.99
CA ARG A 110 3.46 21.03 -4.84
C ARG A 110 3.26 20.25 -6.15
N GLY A 111 3.41 18.94 -6.07
CA GLY A 111 3.12 18.04 -7.18
C GLY A 111 1.63 17.88 -7.44
N GLN A 112 1.30 17.39 -8.63
CA GLN A 112 -0.05 16.93 -8.94
C GLN A 112 -0.34 15.60 -8.22
N GLU A 113 -1.62 15.23 -8.15
CA GLU A 113 -2.02 13.92 -7.64
C GLU A 113 -1.57 12.83 -8.61
N GLU A 114 -0.84 11.84 -8.10
CA GLU A 114 -0.36 10.66 -8.81
C GLU A 114 -1.12 9.43 -8.32
N ASN A 115 -1.49 8.54 -9.24
CA ASN A 115 -2.23 7.32 -8.95
C ASN A 115 -1.35 6.09 -9.16
N LEU A 116 -1.04 5.36 -8.09
CA LEU A 116 -0.22 4.15 -8.12
C LEU A 116 -1.05 2.92 -7.77
N ALA A 117 -1.15 1.96 -8.68
CA ALA A 117 -1.72 0.64 -8.37
C ALA A 117 -0.82 -0.18 -7.44
N ILE A 118 0.48 0.12 -7.46
CA ILE A 118 1.54 -0.58 -6.73
C ILE A 118 2.58 0.41 -6.24
N LEU A 119 3.08 0.24 -5.02
CA LEU A 119 4.20 1.00 -4.47
C LEU A 119 5.52 0.35 -4.89
N PRO A 120 6.33 0.98 -5.77
CA PRO A 120 7.60 0.43 -6.20
C PRO A 120 8.69 0.77 -5.18
N VAL A 121 9.13 -0.22 -4.42
CA VAL A 121 10.16 -0.06 -3.39
C VAL A 121 11.51 -0.51 -3.97
N PRO A 122 12.47 0.42 -4.18
CA PRO A 122 13.79 0.09 -4.68
C PRO A 122 14.58 -0.72 -3.66
N LEU A 123 15.37 -1.69 -4.13
CA LEU A 123 16.34 -2.39 -3.29
C LEU A 123 17.73 -1.86 -3.57
N TRP A 124 18.52 -1.70 -2.50
CA TRP A 124 19.96 -1.49 -2.63
C TRP A 124 20.69 -2.82 -2.45
N ASP A 125 21.71 -3.05 -3.26
CA ASP A 125 22.59 -4.19 -3.07
C ASP A 125 23.59 -3.87 -1.97
N SER A 126 23.37 -4.42 -0.78
CA SER A 126 24.27 -4.25 0.36
C SER A 126 25.66 -4.82 0.13
N ARG A 127 25.82 -5.68 -0.88
CA ARG A 127 27.12 -6.28 -1.25
C ARG A 127 27.92 -5.42 -2.23
N ALA A 128 27.28 -4.49 -2.94
CA ALA A 128 27.92 -3.69 -3.97
C ALA A 128 28.77 -2.53 -3.40
N GLU A 129 28.46 -2.01 -2.22
CA GLU A 129 29.12 -0.82 -1.66
C GLU A 129 30.24 -1.10 -0.64
N GLY A 130 30.71 -2.34 -0.48
CA GLY A 130 31.83 -2.66 0.44
C GLY A 130 31.58 -2.31 1.90
N GLY A 131 30.36 -1.89 2.25
CA GLY A 131 29.92 -1.58 3.60
C GLY A 131 29.75 -2.86 4.41
N GLN A 132 29.89 -2.74 5.73
CA GLN A 132 29.57 -3.84 6.65
C GLN A 132 28.16 -4.37 6.36
N PRO A 133 27.90 -5.69 6.51
CA PRO A 133 26.57 -6.23 6.36
C PRO A 133 25.68 -5.51 7.35
N SER A 134 24.85 -4.57 6.87
CA SER A 134 23.82 -4.00 7.72
C SER A 134 22.96 -5.17 8.19
N ASN A 135 22.40 -5.07 9.40
CA ASN A 135 21.19 -5.82 9.71
C ASN A 135 20.26 -5.74 8.49
N GLY A 136 19.75 -6.88 8.03
CA GLY A 136 19.06 -6.99 6.74
C GLY A 136 17.99 -5.92 6.52
N LEU A 137 17.65 -5.70 5.26
CA LEU A 137 16.69 -4.66 4.87
C LEU A 137 15.33 -4.88 5.55
N SER A 138 14.69 -3.81 6.03
CA SER A 138 13.32 -3.85 6.55
C SER A 138 12.37 -3.07 5.65
N LEU A 139 11.25 -3.69 5.30
CA LEU A 139 10.24 -3.07 4.44
C LEU A 139 9.70 -1.79 5.08
N GLU A 140 9.54 -1.74 6.41
CA GLU A 140 9.09 -0.53 7.10
C GLU A 140 10.06 0.63 6.89
N GLY A 141 11.36 0.41 7.09
CA GLY A 141 12.37 1.45 6.87
C GLY A 141 12.45 1.86 5.40
N MET A 142 12.34 0.90 4.49
CA MET A 142 12.31 1.20 3.06
C MET A 142 11.07 2.01 2.64
N LEU A 143 9.91 1.75 3.25
CA LEU A 143 8.72 2.58 3.03
C LEU A 143 8.89 3.97 3.62
N ASP A 144 9.47 4.11 4.81
CA ASP A 144 9.77 5.43 5.40
C ASP A 144 10.70 6.24 4.48
N THR A 145 11.78 5.63 3.97
CA THR A 145 12.66 6.25 2.97
C THR A 145 11.89 6.60 1.68
N TRP A 146 11.04 5.70 1.18
CA TRP A 146 10.24 5.95 -0.03
C TRP A 146 9.26 7.12 0.14
N PHE A 147 8.64 7.28 1.30
CA PHE A 147 7.69 8.37 1.55
C PHE A 147 8.38 9.69 1.92
N TYR A 148 9.56 9.68 2.56
CA TYR A 148 10.14 10.89 3.16
C TYR A 148 11.52 11.30 2.64
N GLU A 149 12.30 10.40 2.03
CA GLU A 149 13.73 10.61 1.81
C GLU A 149 14.15 10.62 0.33
N ASN A 150 13.31 11.16 -0.56
CA ASN A 150 13.63 11.19 -1.99
C ASN A 150 14.41 12.46 -2.34
N VAL A 151 15.74 12.39 -2.31
CA VAL A 151 16.60 13.49 -2.74
C VAL A 151 16.46 13.68 -4.25
N ALA A 152 16.10 14.89 -4.66
CA ALA A 152 16.06 15.31 -6.05
C ALA A 152 17.19 16.30 -6.35
N THR A 153 17.91 16.03 -7.44
CA THR A 153 18.95 16.89 -8.03
C THR A 153 18.47 17.45 -9.37
N GLY A 154 19.18 18.42 -9.94
CA GLY A 154 18.82 19.02 -11.23
C GLY A 154 17.68 20.05 -11.19
N LEU A 155 17.11 20.35 -10.02
CA LEU A 155 16.06 21.34 -9.88
C LEU A 155 16.65 22.75 -9.95
N ARG A 156 16.25 23.55 -10.95
CA ARG A 156 16.72 24.94 -11.11
C ARG A 156 15.77 25.91 -10.44
N ARG A 157 16.29 26.78 -9.57
CA ARG A 157 15.53 27.81 -8.84
C ARG A 157 16.24 29.15 -8.87
N LYS A 158 15.46 30.23 -8.76
CA LYS A 158 16.01 31.57 -8.54
C LYS A 158 16.40 31.74 -7.08
N VAL A 159 17.71 31.86 -6.83
CA VAL A 159 18.29 32.15 -5.51
C VAL A 159 19.01 33.48 -5.62
N THR A 160 18.63 34.47 -4.80
CA THR A 160 19.23 35.82 -4.82
C THR A 160 19.24 36.51 -6.19
N GLY A 161 18.26 36.20 -7.05
CA GLY A 161 18.12 36.79 -8.39
C GLY A 161 18.77 36.01 -9.54
N PHE A 162 19.56 34.97 -9.25
CA PHE A 162 20.19 34.11 -10.26
C PHE A 162 19.55 32.73 -10.27
N GLU A 163 19.41 32.13 -11.45
CA GLU A 163 19.04 30.72 -11.54
C GLU A 163 20.23 29.82 -11.24
N GLN A 164 20.05 28.95 -10.25
CA GLN A 164 21.02 27.92 -9.90
C GLN A 164 20.31 26.60 -9.65
N GLU A 165 21.06 25.51 -9.76
CA GLU A 165 20.61 24.21 -9.30
C GLU A 165 20.55 24.19 -7.77
N VAL A 166 19.51 23.56 -7.22
CA VAL A 166 19.33 23.38 -5.79
C VAL A 166 19.03 21.92 -5.50
N HIS A 167 19.56 21.44 -4.37
CA HIS A 167 19.13 20.17 -3.81
C HIS A 167 17.72 20.30 -3.26
N ALA A 168 16.91 19.28 -3.55
CA ALA A 168 15.53 19.21 -3.12
C ALA A 168 15.28 17.89 -2.40
N LEU A 169 14.33 17.90 -1.47
CA LEU A 169 13.80 16.71 -0.84
C LEU A 169 12.33 16.55 -1.21
N ASN A 170 12.01 15.46 -1.88
CA ASN A 170 10.65 15.07 -2.23
C ASN A 170 10.08 14.15 -1.15
N THR A 171 8.94 14.54 -0.60
CA THR A 171 8.12 13.71 0.29
C THR A 171 6.79 13.41 -0.38
N TYR A 172 6.25 12.23 -0.17
CA TYR A 172 4.96 11.80 -0.69
C TYR A 172 3.96 11.66 0.45
N SER A 173 2.70 12.03 0.19
CA SER A 173 1.60 11.88 1.16
C SER A 173 0.46 11.11 0.53
N VAL A 174 -0.18 10.24 1.32
CA VAL A 174 -1.31 9.42 0.88
C VAL A 174 -2.63 10.18 1.07
N GLU A 175 -3.39 10.35 -0.01
CA GLU A 175 -4.63 11.14 -0.08
C GLU A 175 -5.91 10.30 0.06
N ASN A 176 -5.80 8.98 0.17
CA ASN A 176 -6.93 8.06 0.33
C ASN A 176 -6.62 6.89 1.27
N VAL A 177 -7.64 6.11 1.59
CA VAL A 177 -7.51 4.86 2.35
C VAL A 177 -7.77 3.69 1.38
N PRO A 178 -6.74 3.11 0.76
CA PRO A 178 -6.92 1.97 -0.14
C PRO A 178 -7.27 0.70 0.67
N SER A 179 -8.17 -0.13 0.16
CA SER A 179 -8.51 -1.41 0.81
C SER A 179 -7.44 -2.50 0.60
N ILE A 180 -6.66 -2.38 -0.48
CA ILE A 180 -5.52 -3.24 -0.82
C ILE A 180 -4.32 -2.34 -1.12
N VAL A 181 -3.17 -2.65 -0.54
CA VAL A 181 -1.88 -2.03 -0.86
C VAL A 181 -0.95 -3.11 -1.39
N ALA A 182 -0.48 -2.89 -2.61
CA ALA A 182 0.53 -3.74 -3.22
C ALA A 182 1.89 -3.05 -3.14
N VAL A 183 2.90 -3.80 -2.71
CA VAL A 183 4.28 -3.35 -2.63
C VAL A 183 5.13 -4.23 -3.55
N ALA A 184 5.74 -3.62 -4.56
CA ALA A 184 6.71 -4.28 -5.44
C ALA A 184 8.13 -4.05 -4.90
N LEU A 185 8.83 -5.13 -4.55
CA LEU A 185 10.27 -5.07 -4.28
C LEU A 185 11.01 -5.14 -5.62
N LYS A 186 11.70 -4.07 -6.00
CA LYS A 186 12.46 -3.98 -7.26
C LYS A 186 13.74 -4.81 -7.15
N ARG A 187 13.62 -6.10 -7.44
CA ARG A 187 14.69 -7.11 -7.34
C ARG A 187 15.58 -7.22 -8.56
N PHE A 188 15.52 -6.29 -9.50
CA PHE A 188 16.40 -6.27 -10.65
C PHE A 188 17.02 -4.89 -10.77
N ASP A 189 18.35 -4.85 -10.84
CA ASP A 189 19.09 -3.62 -11.02
C ASP A 189 19.03 -3.12 -12.48
N GLU A 190 19.68 -1.99 -12.77
CA GLU A 190 19.73 -1.41 -14.11
C GLU A 190 20.43 -2.32 -15.13
N SER A 191 21.24 -3.27 -14.67
CA SER A 191 21.92 -4.29 -15.48
C SER A 191 21.12 -5.59 -15.60
N LEU A 192 19.86 -5.60 -15.14
CA LEU A 192 18.96 -6.76 -15.11
C LEU A 192 19.46 -7.92 -14.24
N ASN A 193 20.41 -7.66 -13.33
CA ASN A 193 20.85 -8.66 -12.36
C ASN A 193 19.88 -8.69 -11.19
N LYS A 194 19.59 -9.91 -10.72
CA LYS A 194 18.73 -10.07 -9.56
C LYS A 194 19.43 -9.66 -8.26
N ILE A 195 18.76 -8.81 -7.48
CA ILE A 195 19.13 -8.41 -6.13
C ILE A 195 18.58 -9.45 -5.14
N GLU A 196 19.47 -10.25 -4.58
CA GLU A 196 19.16 -11.34 -3.64
C GLU A 196 19.19 -10.90 -2.17
N THR A 197 19.40 -9.61 -1.89
CA THR A 197 19.37 -9.06 -0.54
C THR A 197 18.07 -9.45 0.17
N GLU A 198 18.20 -10.00 1.37
CA GLU A 198 17.05 -10.38 2.19
C GLU A 198 16.32 -9.13 2.69
N VAL A 199 14.99 -9.15 2.53
CA VAL A 199 14.09 -8.12 3.02
C VAL A 199 13.17 -8.75 4.07
N THR A 200 13.27 -8.23 5.28
CA THR A 200 12.30 -8.47 6.34
C THR A 200 11.06 -7.61 6.10
N PHE A 201 9.88 -8.17 6.24
CA PHE A 201 8.62 -7.46 6.07
C PHE A 201 7.69 -7.78 7.25
N PRO A 202 6.96 -6.79 7.77
CA PRO A 202 6.10 -6.99 8.93
C PRO A 202 4.79 -7.67 8.53
N PRO A 203 4.12 -8.35 9.48
CA PRO A 203 2.76 -8.86 9.28
C PRO A 203 1.72 -7.75 9.12
N GLU A 204 2.03 -6.53 9.56
CA GLU A 204 1.15 -5.36 9.55
C GLU A 204 1.94 -4.12 9.12
N ILE A 205 1.32 -3.24 8.36
CA ILE A 205 1.84 -1.90 8.06
C ILE A 205 0.76 -0.86 8.35
N TYR A 206 1.17 0.35 8.69
CA TYR A 206 0.25 1.44 9.06
C TYR A 206 0.40 2.59 8.08
N LEU A 207 -0.45 2.67 7.05
CA LEU A 207 -0.34 3.73 6.05
C LEU A 207 -0.86 5.09 6.52
N HIS A 208 -1.69 5.12 7.56
CA HIS A 208 -2.23 6.38 8.10
C HIS A 208 -1.13 7.37 8.50
N LYS A 209 0.05 6.89 8.94
CA LYS A 209 1.19 7.76 9.26
C LYS A 209 1.75 8.54 8.06
N TYR A 210 1.50 8.08 6.83
CA TYR A 210 1.90 8.75 5.59
C TYR A 210 0.79 9.65 5.03
N SER A 211 -0.35 9.79 5.70
CA SER A 211 -1.47 10.55 5.15
C SER A 211 -1.21 12.05 5.13
N SER A 212 -1.73 12.72 4.09
CA SER A 212 -1.81 14.17 4.02
C SER A 212 -2.74 14.77 5.09
N ARG A 213 -3.71 13.98 5.57
CA ARG A 213 -4.71 14.35 6.58
C ARG A 213 -4.11 14.27 7.98
N ALA A 214 -4.04 15.41 8.67
CA ALA A 214 -3.48 15.49 10.01
C ALA A 214 -4.31 14.71 11.03
N GLU A 215 -5.63 14.70 10.86
CA GLU A 215 -6.60 13.92 11.65
C GLU A 215 -6.36 12.41 11.56
N TRP A 216 -5.75 11.92 10.48
CA TRP A 216 -5.40 10.51 10.34
C TRP A 216 -3.98 10.23 10.81
N ARG A 217 -3.03 11.06 10.39
CA ARG A 217 -1.61 10.90 10.70
C ARG A 217 -1.29 11.06 12.18
N SER A 218 -2.04 11.89 12.90
CA SER A 218 -1.81 12.19 14.32
C SER A 218 -2.81 11.53 15.26
N SER A 219 -3.85 10.87 14.76
CA SER A 219 -4.86 10.21 15.60
C SER A 219 -4.34 8.88 16.14
N PRO A 220 -4.35 8.65 17.48
CA PRO A 220 -4.04 7.34 18.06
C PRO A 220 -5.00 6.24 17.59
N LEU A 221 -6.24 6.58 17.26
CA LEU A 221 -7.23 5.63 16.76
C LEU A 221 -6.94 5.22 15.33
N MET A 222 -6.59 6.15 14.44
CA MET A 222 -6.30 5.84 13.03
C MET A 222 -4.94 5.18 12.86
N THR A 223 -3.91 5.68 13.55
CA THR A 223 -2.54 5.17 13.40
C THR A 223 -2.36 3.74 13.91
N THR A 224 -3.32 3.20 14.65
CA THR A 224 -3.34 1.81 15.12
C THR A 224 -4.12 0.86 14.21
N VAL A 225 -4.81 1.36 13.18
CA VAL A 225 -5.52 0.53 12.20
C VAL A 225 -4.50 -0.03 11.18
N PRO A 226 -4.30 -1.35 11.11
CA PRO A 226 -3.29 -1.94 10.24
C PRO A 226 -3.86 -2.27 8.86
N TRP A 227 -2.96 -2.28 7.88
CA TRP A 227 -3.07 -3.14 6.72
C TRP A 227 -2.28 -4.41 7.01
N THR A 228 -2.93 -5.57 6.91
CA THR A 228 -2.33 -6.85 7.29
C THR A 228 -1.87 -7.64 6.07
N LEU A 229 -0.70 -8.27 6.15
CA LEU A 229 -0.10 -9.03 5.05
C LEU A 229 -0.98 -10.21 4.68
N ARG A 230 -1.48 -10.23 3.44
CA ARG A 230 -2.42 -11.24 2.95
C ARG A 230 -1.79 -12.24 1.99
N ALA A 231 -0.91 -11.77 1.11
CA ALA A 231 -0.28 -12.62 0.13
C ALA A 231 1.13 -12.13 -0.23
N ILE A 232 1.95 -13.06 -0.69
CA ILE A 232 3.31 -12.82 -1.16
C ILE A 232 3.47 -13.56 -2.47
N VAL A 233 3.98 -12.90 -3.51
CA VAL A 233 4.47 -13.57 -4.71
C VAL A 233 5.98 -13.56 -4.68
N CYS A 234 6.56 -14.73 -4.89
CA CYS A 234 7.99 -14.95 -4.94
C CYS A 234 8.41 -15.32 -6.36
N HIS A 235 9.62 -14.93 -6.73
CA HIS A 235 10.26 -15.29 -7.99
C HIS A 235 11.58 -16.01 -7.70
N ARG A 236 11.70 -17.26 -8.18
CA ARG A 236 12.95 -18.02 -8.18
C ARG A 236 13.59 -17.95 -9.56
N GLY A 237 14.93 -17.90 -9.62
CA GLY A 237 15.68 -17.66 -10.85
C GLY A 237 16.32 -16.28 -10.84
N ARG A 238 17.27 -16.05 -11.76
CA ARG A 238 18.13 -14.85 -11.81
C ARG A 238 17.87 -13.92 -13.00
N SER A 239 17.05 -14.35 -13.95
CA SER A 239 16.71 -13.59 -15.16
C SER A 239 15.35 -12.92 -15.02
N THR A 240 15.12 -11.83 -15.76
CA THR A 240 13.79 -11.24 -15.92
C THR A 240 12.90 -12.07 -16.84
N GLU A 241 13.51 -12.76 -17.81
CA GLU A 241 12.82 -13.51 -18.88
C GLU A 241 12.61 -14.99 -18.54
N SER A 242 13.19 -15.46 -17.43
CA SER A 242 13.11 -16.87 -17.04
C SER A 242 13.19 -17.06 -15.54
N GLY A 243 12.34 -17.91 -15.00
CA GLY A 243 12.34 -18.29 -13.60
C GLY A 243 11.10 -19.09 -13.24
N HIS A 244 10.73 -19.03 -11.97
CA HIS A 244 9.57 -19.72 -11.43
C HIS A 244 8.86 -18.83 -10.42
N TYR A 245 7.60 -18.51 -10.71
CA TYR A 245 6.75 -17.78 -9.78
C TYR A 245 5.97 -18.75 -8.91
N TYR A 246 5.89 -18.43 -7.63
CA TYR A 246 5.06 -19.15 -6.67
C TYR A 246 4.54 -18.16 -5.63
N ALA A 247 3.49 -18.52 -4.91
CA ALA A 247 2.82 -17.56 -4.03
C ALA A 247 2.52 -18.16 -2.66
N TYR A 248 2.37 -17.29 -1.68
CA TYR A 248 1.81 -17.59 -0.37
C TYR A 248 0.53 -16.78 -0.18
N SER A 249 -0.48 -17.39 0.44
CA SER A 249 -1.66 -16.68 0.92
C SER A 249 -1.97 -17.06 2.35
N ARG A 250 -2.32 -16.07 3.17
CA ARG A 250 -2.66 -16.26 4.57
C ARG A 250 -3.97 -17.02 4.66
N TYR A 251 -3.93 -18.17 5.32
CA TYR A 251 -5.12 -18.93 5.68
C TYR A 251 -5.68 -18.51 7.03
N SER A 252 -4.92 -17.91 7.93
CA SER A 252 -5.50 -17.33 9.15
C SER A 252 -6.21 -16.01 8.88
N ARG A 253 -7.33 -15.75 9.58
CA ARG A 253 -8.05 -14.47 9.46
C ARG A 253 -7.20 -13.28 9.93
N ARG A 254 -6.52 -13.42 11.07
CA ARG A 254 -5.64 -12.38 11.63
C ARG A 254 -4.19 -12.59 11.17
N ALA A 255 -3.49 -11.47 10.98
CA ALA A 255 -2.04 -11.47 10.88
C ALA A 255 -1.46 -11.87 12.23
N SER A 256 -0.59 -12.88 12.26
CA SER A 256 0.23 -13.19 13.42
C SER A 256 1.43 -14.05 13.03
N PRO A 257 2.48 -14.14 13.86
CA PRO A 257 3.58 -15.08 13.64
C PRO A 257 3.13 -16.55 13.61
N ALA A 258 2.02 -16.87 14.27
CA ALA A 258 1.42 -18.20 14.29
C ALA A 258 0.36 -18.41 13.18
N ALA A 259 0.20 -17.44 12.28
CA ALA A 259 -0.74 -17.57 11.18
C ALA A 259 -0.38 -18.77 10.30
N VAL A 260 -1.40 -19.52 9.90
CA VAL A 260 -1.27 -20.59 8.91
C VAL A 260 -1.22 -19.95 7.54
N TRP A 261 -0.23 -20.33 6.74
CA TRP A 261 -0.10 -19.92 5.34
C TRP A 261 -0.23 -21.14 4.44
N LEU A 262 -0.73 -20.90 3.23
CA LEU A 262 -0.72 -21.86 2.15
C LEU A 262 0.26 -21.36 1.09
N ARG A 263 1.16 -22.24 0.66
CA ARG A 263 2.02 -22.04 -0.50
C ARG A 263 1.33 -22.64 -1.72
N PHE A 264 1.34 -21.90 -2.81
CA PHE A 264 0.82 -22.24 -4.13
C PHE A 264 2.01 -22.29 -5.08
N ASP A 265 2.37 -23.50 -5.50
CA ASP A 265 3.53 -23.80 -6.33
C ASP A 265 3.11 -24.85 -7.36
N ASP A 266 2.83 -24.44 -8.59
CA ASP A 266 2.31 -25.31 -9.65
C ASP A 266 3.33 -26.35 -10.13
N ALA A 267 4.63 -26.11 -9.93
CA ALA A 267 5.68 -27.10 -10.15
C ALA A 267 5.81 -28.11 -8.99
N GLY A 268 5.21 -27.82 -7.84
CA GLY A 268 5.24 -28.67 -6.65
C GLY A 268 4.25 -29.85 -6.72
N SER A 269 4.59 -30.94 -6.04
CA SER A 269 3.68 -32.07 -5.79
C SER A 269 3.67 -32.39 -4.29
N PRO A 270 2.60 -32.06 -3.55
CA PRO A 270 1.38 -31.37 -4.01
C PRO A 270 1.63 -29.89 -4.34
N CYS A 271 0.82 -29.32 -5.24
CA CYS A 271 0.97 -27.92 -5.68
C CYS A 271 0.45 -26.89 -4.66
N ILE A 272 -0.23 -27.35 -3.62
CA ILE A 272 -0.65 -26.54 -2.47
C ILE A 272 -0.16 -27.23 -1.20
N THR A 273 0.63 -26.53 -0.40
CA THR A 273 1.14 -27.02 0.88
C THR A 273 0.92 -26.00 1.98
N GLN A 274 0.72 -26.46 3.22
CA GLN A 274 0.81 -25.58 4.37
C GLN A 274 2.26 -25.10 4.53
N ALA A 275 2.45 -23.82 4.85
CA ALA A 275 3.76 -23.21 5.04
C ALA A 275 3.77 -22.29 6.26
N ASN A 276 4.96 -22.05 6.80
CA ASN A 276 5.24 -20.95 7.71
C ASN A 276 6.20 -19.99 7.00
N ILE A 277 5.68 -18.88 6.49
CA ILE A 277 6.49 -17.90 5.73
C ILE A 277 7.65 -17.30 6.55
N TRP A 278 7.54 -17.32 7.88
CA TRP A 278 8.57 -16.77 8.77
C TRP A 278 9.76 -17.70 8.96
N GLY A 279 9.56 -19.00 8.73
CA GLY A 279 10.60 -20.03 8.80
C GLY A 279 11.11 -20.49 7.44
N ASP A 280 10.53 -20.00 6.34
CA ASP A 280 10.98 -20.32 4.99
C ASP A 280 12.17 -19.42 4.62
N PRO A 281 13.38 -19.99 4.40
CA PRO A 281 14.60 -19.20 4.23
C PRO A 281 14.62 -18.42 2.91
N TYR A 282 13.78 -18.77 1.93
CA TYR A 282 13.83 -18.17 0.60
C TYR A 282 12.91 -16.97 0.45
N VAL A 283 11.83 -16.88 1.23
CA VAL A 283 10.79 -15.86 1.04
C VAL A 283 11.36 -14.45 1.11
N ARG A 284 12.31 -14.19 2.02
CA ARG A 284 12.92 -12.86 2.18
C ARG A 284 13.82 -12.44 1.02
N ALA A 285 14.38 -13.38 0.27
CA ALA A 285 15.22 -13.11 -0.90
C ALA A 285 14.46 -13.25 -2.24
N GLU A 286 13.35 -13.99 -2.26
CA GLU A 286 12.57 -14.27 -3.47
C GLU A 286 11.28 -13.45 -3.58
N ALA A 287 10.75 -12.87 -2.48
CA ALA A 287 9.52 -12.06 -2.52
C ALA A 287 9.67 -10.83 -3.43
N VAL A 288 8.84 -10.72 -4.45
CA VAL A 288 8.82 -9.60 -5.40
C VAL A 288 7.57 -8.72 -5.25
N LEU A 289 6.47 -9.29 -4.74
CA LEU A 289 5.20 -8.58 -4.55
C LEU A 289 4.60 -8.98 -3.21
N LEU A 290 4.28 -7.99 -2.38
CA LEU A 290 3.56 -8.18 -1.12
C LEU A 290 2.21 -7.48 -1.22
N LEU A 291 1.15 -8.19 -0.83
CA LEU A 291 -0.21 -7.65 -0.81
C LEU A 291 -0.69 -7.54 0.63
N TYR A 292 -1.01 -6.32 1.04
CA TYR A 292 -1.58 -5.99 2.33
C TYR A 292 -3.05 -5.57 2.18
N GLU A 293 -3.90 -5.96 3.12
CA GLU A 293 -5.34 -5.64 3.14
C GLU A 293 -5.70 -4.84 4.39
N LEU A 294 -6.48 -3.77 4.22
CA LEU A 294 -7.00 -2.98 5.33
C LEU A 294 -7.94 -3.81 6.21
N ASP A 295 -7.76 -3.74 7.53
CA ASP A 295 -8.80 -4.17 8.47
C ASP A 295 -9.97 -3.18 8.42
N SER A 296 -10.93 -3.45 7.55
CA SER A 296 -12.03 -2.53 7.24
C SER A 296 -12.98 -2.35 8.41
N ASP A 297 -13.14 -3.38 9.25
CA ASP A 297 -13.98 -3.33 10.45
C ASP A 297 -13.30 -2.44 11.50
N ALA A 298 -11.99 -2.64 11.75
CA ALA A 298 -11.22 -1.78 12.65
C ALA A 298 -11.18 -0.32 12.16
N HIS A 299 -11.00 -0.12 10.85
CA HIS A 299 -11.02 1.22 10.25
C HIS A 299 -12.36 1.92 10.44
N THR A 300 -13.47 1.23 10.18
CA THR A 300 -14.82 1.79 10.33
C THR A 300 -15.11 2.15 11.79
N ALA A 301 -14.76 1.26 12.73
CA ALA A 301 -14.92 1.52 14.15
C ALA A 301 -14.10 2.73 14.62
N ALA A 302 -12.85 2.85 14.15
CA ALA A 302 -11.99 3.96 14.50
C ALA A 302 -12.47 5.30 13.89
N LEU A 303 -13.08 5.29 12.70
CA LEU A 303 -13.72 6.48 12.11
C LEU A 303 -14.97 6.92 12.89
N MET A 304 -15.80 5.98 13.34
CA MET A 304 -16.98 6.28 14.16
C MET A 304 -16.57 6.97 15.47
N ASN A 305 -15.59 6.40 16.18
CA ASN A 305 -15.09 6.95 17.44
C ASN A 305 -14.42 8.32 17.27
N LEU A 306 -13.76 8.56 16.13
CA LEU A 306 -13.19 9.87 15.83
C LEU A 306 -14.25 10.97 15.70
N HIS A 307 -15.38 10.67 15.03
CA HIS A 307 -16.47 11.64 14.92
C HIS A 307 -17.19 11.87 16.26
N ASP A 308 -17.31 10.84 17.10
CA ASP A 308 -17.91 10.96 18.43
C ASP A 308 -17.06 11.83 19.38
N GLU A 309 -15.73 11.87 19.23
CA GLU A 309 -14.87 12.81 19.98
C GLU A 309 -14.93 14.26 19.43
N GLU A 310 -15.26 14.43 18.15
CA GLU A 310 -15.39 15.75 17.51
C GLU A 310 -16.78 16.39 17.70
N ASP A 311 -17.81 15.63 18.09
CA ASP A 311 -19.15 16.12 18.40
C ASP A 311 -19.45 16.05 19.92
N PRO A 312 -18.94 17.00 20.74
CA PRO A 312 -19.42 17.16 22.10
C PRO A 312 -20.82 17.75 22.03
N GLY A 313 -21.83 16.91 21.88
CA GLY A 313 -23.21 17.33 21.86
C GLY A 313 -23.54 18.28 23.02
N GLN A 314 -24.08 19.44 22.67
CA GLN A 314 -25.07 20.21 23.42
C GLN A 314 -25.19 19.86 24.91
N LEU A 315 -24.43 20.55 25.76
CA LEU A 315 -24.82 20.81 27.15
C LEU A 315 -25.27 22.26 27.24
N ASP A 316 -26.52 22.52 26.87
CA ASP A 316 -27.29 23.68 27.35
C ASP A 316 -28.79 23.44 27.10
N ALA A 317 -29.37 22.57 27.93
CA ALA A 317 -30.75 22.69 28.38
C ALA A 317 -30.93 21.76 29.58
N TYR A 318 -31.36 22.34 30.71
CA TYR A 318 -31.55 21.73 32.04
C TYR A 318 -30.32 21.74 32.94
N GLY A 319 -30.30 22.78 33.78
CA GLY A 319 -29.21 23.13 34.66
C GLY A 319 -28.98 22.20 35.84
N GLY A 320 -27.80 22.38 36.41
CA GLY A 320 -27.39 21.84 37.70
C GLY A 320 -25.99 22.34 38.01
N TRP A 321 -25.89 23.27 38.96
CA TRP A 321 -24.62 23.81 39.43
C TRP A 321 -23.72 22.70 40.00
N ALA A 322 -22.48 22.61 39.53
CA ALA A 322 -21.39 22.03 40.28
C ALA A 322 -20.10 22.83 40.02
N ALA A 323 -19.76 23.66 41.00
CA ALA A 323 -18.54 24.44 41.03
C ALA A 323 -17.31 23.53 41.08
N PHE A 324 -16.35 23.73 40.18
CA PHE A 324 -14.96 23.37 40.43
C PHE A 324 -14.10 24.64 40.38
N ALA A 325 -13.49 24.89 41.53
CA ALA A 325 -12.67 26.05 41.83
C ALA A 325 -11.38 26.06 40.99
N ASN A 326 -11.05 27.22 40.46
CA ASN A 326 -9.75 27.52 39.85
C ASN A 326 -8.94 28.36 40.86
N PRO A 327 -7.78 27.91 41.37
CA PRO A 327 -6.97 28.70 42.27
C PRO A 327 -5.84 29.38 41.51
N LEU A 328 -6.11 30.51 40.86
CA LEU A 328 -5.06 31.47 40.50
C LEU A 328 -5.52 32.90 40.82
N ARG A 329 -5.01 33.37 41.96
CA ARG A 329 -5.12 34.72 42.49
C ARG A 329 -4.36 35.72 41.60
N SER A 330 -5.12 36.70 41.10
CA SER A 330 -4.92 38.16 41.22
C SER A 330 -3.49 38.74 41.28
N ALA A 331 -3.16 39.56 40.29
CA ALA A 331 -2.62 40.91 40.52
C ALA A 331 -2.98 41.80 39.32
N GLY A 332 -3.91 42.74 39.51
CA GLY A 332 -4.27 43.77 38.52
C GLY A 332 -3.44 45.04 38.71
N PRO A 333 -3.34 45.91 37.69
CA PRO A 333 -2.67 47.21 37.81
C PRO A 333 -3.62 48.28 38.36
N ILE A 334 -3.10 49.11 39.26
CA ILE A 334 -3.76 50.27 39.86
C ILE A 334 -3.27 51.52 39.13
N TYR A 335 -4.19 52.35 38.63
CA TYR A 335 -3.91 53.76 38.30
C TYR A 335 -4.66 54.66 39.29
N PRO A 336 -3.99 55.65 39.93
CA PRO A 336 -4.63 56.55 40.87
C PRO A 336 -5.21 57.79 40.17
N ALA A 337 -6.38 58.22 40.66
CA ALA A 337 -7.02 59.50 40.33
C ALA A 337 -6.37 60.66 41.10
N ALA A 338 -6.31 61.82 40.46
CA ALA A 338 -5.80 63.09 40.99
C ALA A 338 -6.67 63.67 42.11
N PRO A 339 -6.09 64.54 42.96
CA PRO A 339 -6.86 65.55 43.69
C PRO A 339 -6.48 66.97 43.22
N GLY A 340 -7.49 67.83 43.04
CA GLY A 340 -7.34 69.28 43.22
C GLY A 340 -7.62 69.66 44.69
N PRO A 341 -7.63 70.95 45.08
CA PRO A 341 -7.51 72.18 44.29
C PRO A 341 -6.07 72.72 44.12
#